data_AF-A0A965FA22-F1
#
_entry.id   AF-A0A965FA22-F1
#
_cell.length_a   1.000
_cell.length_b   1.000
_cell.length_c   1.000
_cell.angle_alpha   90.00
_cell.angle_beta   90.00
_cell.angle_gamma   90.00
#
_symmetry.space_group_name_H-M   'P 1'
#
loop_
_entity.id
_entity.type
_entity.pdbx_description
1 polymer ?
#
loop_
_entity_poly.entity_id
_entity_poly.type
_entity_poly.pdbx_seq_one_letter_code
_entity_poly.pdbx_strand_id
1 'polypeptide(L)' 'GGEKRISNFLLWQLAYTELYFTDTLWPDFDDNAFKLAIQSYQQRERRFGRTSEQLEKT' A
#
# COMPACT_ATOMS: atom_id res chain seq x y z
N GLY A 1 8.54 7.16 11.38
CA GLY A 1 8.33 6.69 10.01
C GLY A 1 9.45 5.74 9.69
N GLY A 2 9.19 4.66 8.97
CA GLY A 2 10.24 3.75 8.48
C GLY A 2 10.19 2.31 8.99
N GLU A 3 9.41 1.98 10.01
CA GLU A 3 9.24 0.57 10.41
C GLU A 3 8.25 -0.15 9.49
N LYS A 4 8.65 -1.31 8.95
CA LYS A 4 7.82 -2.15 8.06
C LYS A 4 7.09 -3.22 8.84
N ARG A 5 6.18 -2.80 9.72
CA ARG A 5 5.34 -3.70 10.52
C ARG A 5 3.94 -3.14 10.67
N ILE A 6 2.97 -4.05 10.75
CA ILE A 6 1.57 -3.69 11.04
C ILE A 6 1.27 -3.62 12.54
N SER A 7 2.19 -4.09 13.40
CA SER A 7 2.10 -3.94 14.87
C SER A 7 0.75 -4.36 15.46
N ASN A 8 0.25 -5.53 15.06
CA ASN A 8 -1.04 -6.08 15.49
C ASN A 8 -2.27 -5.22 15.14
N PHE A 9 -2.16 -4.37 14.12
CA PHE A 9 -3.26 -3.55 13.63
C PHE A 9 -4.03 -4.24 12.50
N LEU A 10 -5.34 -4.38 12.67
CA LEU A 10 -6.31 -4.81 11.64
C LEU A 10 -5.89 -6.05 10.83
N LEU A 11 -5.41 -7.09 11.51
CA LEU A 11 -4.85 -8.29 10.89
C LEU A 11 -5.76 -8.92 9.82
N TRP A 12 -7.05 -9.07 10.14
CA TRP A 12 -8.01 -9.69 9.23
C TRP A 12 -8.38 -8.77 8.07
N GLN A 13 -8.61 -7.49 8.36
CA GLN A 13 -9.06 -6.52 7.38
C GLN A 13 -7.96 -6.19 6.35
N LEU A 14 -6.69 -6.29 6.74
CA LEU A 14 -5.54 -5.96 5.88
C LEU A 14 -5.02 -7.15 5.06
N ALA A 15 -5.67 -8.32 5.10
CA ALA A 15 -5.15 -9.56 4.49
C ALA A 15 -4.81 -9.44 2.99
N TYR A 16 -5.51 -8.58 2.25
CA TYR A 16 -5.29 -8.34 0.82
C TYR A 16 -5.22 -6.85 0.46
N THR A 17 -4.91 -6.01 1.45
CA THR A 17 -4.75 -4.57 1.24
C THR A 17 -3.32 -4.24 0.86
N GLU A 18 -3.15 -3.21 0.04
CA GLU A 18 -1.83 -2.67 -0.26
C GLU A 18 -1.27 -1.93 0.94
N LEU A 19 -0.05 -2.29 1.35
CA LEU A 19 0.65 -1.63 2.44
C LEU A 19 1.57 -0.53 1.89
N TYR A 20 1.36 0.69 2.37
CA TYR A 20 2.22 1.84 2.10
C TYR A 20 3.06 2.16 3.33
N PHE A 21 4.38 2.17 3.18
CA PHE A 21 5.32 2.53 4.23
C PHE A 21 6.11 3.76 3.78
N THR A 22 6.25 4.73 4.68
CA THR A 22 7.03 5.95 4.44
C THR A 22 7.98 6.22 5.59
N ASP A 23 9.13 6.82 5.26
CA ASP A 23 10.11 7.30 6.23
C ASP A 23 9.65 8.62 6.89
N THR A 24 8.69 9.33 6.28
CA THR A 24 8.04 10.52 6.84
C THR A 24 7.51 10.21 8.25
N LEU A 25 7.89 11.04 9.22
CA LEU A 25 7.37 10.93 10.57
C LEU A 25 5.91 11.38 10.61
N TRP A 26 5.12 10.85 11.54
CA TRP A 26 3.70 11.19 11.63
C TRP A 26 3.43 12.70 11.76
N PRO A 27 4.20 13.48 12.56
CA PRO A 27 4.02 14.93 12.63
C PRO A 27 4.29 15.67 11.30
N ASP A 28 5.09 15.08 10.41
CA ASP A 28 5.50 15.66 9.13
C ASP A 28 4.63 15.15 7.95
N PHE A 29 3.60 14.34 8.24
CA PHE A 29 2.74 13.76 7.21
C PHE A 29 1.66 14.75 6.78
N ASP A 30 1.89 15.41 5.64
CA ASP A 30 1.02 16.45 5.08
C ASP A 30 0.17 15.96 3.88
N ASP A 31 -0.59 16.87 3.26
CA ASP A 31 -1.42 16.58 2.08
C ASP A 31 -0.61 16.05 0.89
N ASN A 32 0.65 16.47 0.75
CA ASN A 32 1.52 16.00 -0.33
C ASN A 32 1.97 14.57 -0.06
N ALA A 33 2.34 14.25 1.17
CA ALA A 33 2.64 12.89 1.60
C ALA A 33 1.44 11.96 1.40
N PHE A 34 0.23 12.44 1.66
CA PHE A 34 -1.00 11.69 1.38
C PHE A 34 -1.22 11.44 -0.12
N LYS A 35 -1.01 12.44 -0.98
CA LYS A 35 -1.10 12.27 -2.44
C LYS A 35 -0.09 11.24 -2.95
N LEU A 36 1.14 11.25 -2.43
CA LEU A 36 2.15 10.25 -2.76
C LEU A 36 1.72 8.83 -2.35
N ALA A 37 1.09 8.68 -1.18
CA ALA A 37 0.54 7.41 -0.74
C ALA A 37 -0.56 6.89 -1.69
N ILE A 38 -1.49 7.77 -2.12
CA ILE A 38 -2.53 7.42 -3.09
C ILE A 38 -1.93 7.05 -4.45
N GLN A 39 -0.96 7.82 -4.95
CA GLN A 39 -0.32 7.51 -6.22
C GLN A 39 0.39 6.15 -6.16
N SER A 40 1.08 5.84 -5.06
CA SER A 40 1.69 4.53 -4.84
C SER A 40 0.64 3.42 -4.81
N TYR A 41 -0.52 3.65 -4.20
CA TYR A 41 -1.63 2.70 -4.20
C TYR A 41 -2.17 2.44 -5.61
N GLN A 42 -2.39 3.49 -6.42
CA GLN A 42 -2.94 3.38 -7.77
C GLN A 42 -2.02 2.64 -8.75
N GLN A 43 -0.70 2.69 -8.55
CA GLN A 43 0.26 1.99 -9.40
C GLN A 43 0.34 0.48 -9.14
N ARG A 44 -0.25 -0.02 -8.05
CA ARG A 44 -0.17 -1.44 -7.69
C ARG A 44 -1.34 -2.20 -8.27
N GLU A 45 -1.01 -3.20 -9.08
CA GLU A 45 -2.00 -4.11 -9.65
C GLU A 45 -2.44 -5.13 -8.62
N ARG A 46 -3.71 -5.08 -8.24
CA ARG A 46 -4.31 -6.11 -7.38
C ARG A 46 -4.56 -7.35 -8.22
N ARG A 47 -3.75 -8.36 -7.98
CA ARG A 47 -3.79 -9.59 -8.80
C ARG A 47 -4.91 -10.55 -8.40
N PHE A 48 -5.52 -10.43 -7.21
CA PHE A 48 -6.58 -11.33 -6.71
C PHE A 48 -6.31 -12.83 -6.95
N GLY A 49 -5.04 -13.26 -6.87
CA GLY A 49 -4.63 -14.65 -7.16
C GLY A 49 -4.27 -14.97 -8.61
N ARG A 50 -4.23 -13.98 -9.52
CA ARG A 50 -3.80 -14.10 -10.92
C ARG A 50 -2.30 -13.85 -11.06
N THR A 51 -1.67 -14.46 -12.07
CA THR A 51 -0.28 -14.14 -12.45
C THR A 51 -0.25 -12.90 -13.35
N SER A 52 0.87 -12.17 -13.42
CA SER A 52 1.00 -10.98 -14.28
C SER A 52 0.66 -11.28 -15.75
N GLU A 53 1.03 -12.47 -16.22
CA GLU A 53 0.77 -12.96 -17.58
C GLU A 53 -0.72 -13.17 -17.88
N GLN A 54 -1.56 -13.39 -16.85
CA GLN A 54 -3.01 -13.53 -16.99
C GLN A 54 -3.73 -12.18 -17.05
N LEU A 55 -3.08 -11.08 -16.64
CA LEU A 55 -3.66 -9.74 -16.70
C LEU A 55 -3.49 -9.10 -18.08
N GLU A 56 -2.39 -9.39 -18.79
CA GLU A 56 -2.12 -8.81 -20.12
C GLU A 56 -3.04 -9.30 -21.25
N LYS A 57 -3.78 -10.40 -21.05
CA LYS A 57 -4.65 -10.99 -22.08
C LYS A 57 -6.13 -10.58 -22.01
N THR A 58 -6.49 -9.62 -21.16
CA THR A 58 -7.88 -9.09 -21.07
C THR A 58 -7.96 -7.73 -21.73
#